data_AF-A0A3P3UCN2-F1
#
_entry.id   AF-A0A3P3UCN2-F1
#
_cell.length_a   1.000
_cell.length_b   1.000
_cell.length_c   1.000
_cell.angle_alpha   90.00
_cell.angle_beta   90.00
_cell.angle_gamma   90.00
#
_symmetry.space_group_name_H-M   'P 1'
#
loop_
_entity.id
_entity.type
_entity.pdbx_description
1 polymer ?
#
loop_
_entity_poly.entity_id
_entity_poly.type
_entity_poly.pdbx_seq_one_letter_code
_entity_poly.pdbx_strand_id
1 'polypeptide(L)' 'MVNIRVPKDWQDSVNKTLSEVADEYSNTKVIDWFSASEGKREYFYKDGVHLNTEGSKYYASVMMDAIHSNE' A
#
# COMPACT_ATOMS: atom_id res chain seq x y z
N MET A 1 2.46 7.45 -4.99
CA MET A 1 1.91 7.46 -3.61
C MET A 1 1.48 6.05 -3.25
N VAL A 2 1.39 5.68 -1.97
CA VAL A 2 1.02 4.32 -1.55
C VAL A 2 -0.15 4.41 -0.58
N ASN A 3 -1.21 3.63 -0.79
CA ASN A 3 -2.28 3.52 0.18
C ASN A 3 -1.88 2.58 1.34
N ILE A 4 -2.64 2.55 2.43
CA ILE A 4 -2.21 1.95 3.68
C ILE A 4 -3.10 0.79 4.11
N ARG A 5 -2.49 -0.17 4.82
CA ARG A 5 -3.19 -1.20 5.60
C ARG A 5 -2.76 -1.09 7.06
N VAL A 6 -3.68 -0.67 7.92
CA VAL A 6 -3.48 -0.56 9.37
C VAL A 6 -4.79 -0.90 10.09
N PRO A 7 -4.76 -1.57 11.25
CA PRO A 7 -5.97 -1.83 12.03
C PRO A 7 -6.39 -0.58 12.84
N LYS A 8 -6.73 0.51 12.13
CA LYS A 8 -7.18 1.77 12.71
C LYS A 8 -8.35 2.34 11.93
N ASP A 9 -9.30 2.95 12.65
CA ASP A 9 -10.54 3.49 12.09
C ASP A 9 -10.32 4.55 11.00
N TRP A 10 -9.16 5.21 11.00
CA TRP A 10 -8.81 6.24 10.03
C TRP A 10 -8.24 5.70 8.71
N GLN A 11 -7.97 4.39 8.58
CA GLN A 11 -7.38 3.78 7.39
C GLN A 11 -8.17 4.12 6.12
N ASP A 12 -9.47 3.90 6.14
CA ASP A 12 -10.31 4.04 4.93
C ASP A 12 -10.46 5.50 4.53
N SER A 13 -10.54 6.41 5.50
CA SER A 13 -10.54 7.85 5.23
C SER A 13 -9.24 8.29 4.57
N VAL A 14 -8.09 7.81 5.04
CA VAL A 14 -6.79 8.13 4.44
C VAL A 14 -6.71 7.54 3.03
N ASN A 15 -7.06 6.27 2.84
CA ASN A 15 -7.05 5.62 1.52
C ASN A 15 -7.94 6.36 0.51
N LYS A 16 -9.11 6.85 0.96
CA LYS A 16 -9.99 7.68 0.14
C LYS A 16 -9.32 8.99 -0.27
N THR A 17 -8.73 9.74 0.67
CA THR A 17 -8.03 10.99 0.37
C THR A 17 -6.86 10.78 -0.59
N LEU A 18 -6.10 9.68 -0.44
CA LEU A 18 -5.01 9.35 -1.37
C LEU A 18 -5.54 9.08 -2.79
N SER A 19 -6.71 8.44 -2.92
CA SER A 19 -7.37 8.25 -4.22
C SER A 19 -7.80 9.58 -4.83
N GLU A 20 -8.49 10.43 -4.06
CA GLU A 20 -8.97 11.75 -4.52
C GLU A 20 -7.83 12.64 -5.03
N VAL A 21 -6.68 12.63 -4.33
CA VAL A 21 -5.49 13.38 -4.77
C VAL A 21 -4.91 12.81 -6.07
N ALA A 22 -4.91 11.50 -6.27
CA ALA A 22 -4.43 10.92 -7.53
C ALA A 22 -5.34 11.25 -8.72
N ASP A 23 -6.64 11.42 -8.48
CA ASP A 23 -7.59 11.88 -9.50
C ASP A 23 -7.40 13.38 -9.85
N GLU A 24 -6.99 14.20 -8.89
CA GLU A 24 -6.74 15.64 -9.08
C GLU A 24 -5.43 15.92 -9.84
N TYR A 25 -4.37 15.17 -9.57
CA TYR A 25 -3.04 15.39 -10.14
C TYR A 25 -2.66 14.31 -11.15
N SER A 26 -2.70 14.63 -12.45
CA SER A 26 -2.46 13.69 -13.55
C SER A 26 -1.08 13.02 -13.58
N ASN A 27 -0.10 13.58 -12.87
CA ASN A 27 1.23 13.01 -12.69
C ASN A 27 1.36 12.12 -11.43
N THR A 28 0.26 11.89 -10.72
CA THR A 28 0.22 11.10 -9.49
C THR A 28 -0.54 9.80 -9.71
N LYS A 29 0.00 8.71 -9.16
CA LYS A 29 -0.67 7.40 -9.12
C LYS A 29 -0.60 6.82 -7.70
N VAL A 30 -1.63 6.07 -7.32
CA VAL A 30 -1.66 5.27 -6.09
C VAL A 30 -1.19 3.86 -6.38
N ILE A 31 -0.20 3.40 -5.62
CA ILE A 31 0.20 2.01 -5.53
C ILE A 31 -0.71 1.35 -4.48
N ASP A 32 -1.49 0.37 -4.91
CA ASP A 32 -2.52 -0.28 -4.09
C ASP A 32 -1.93 -1.38 -3.19
N TRP A 33 -1.17 -0.94 -2.19
CA TRP A 33 -0.65 -1.80 -1.14
C TRP A 33 -1.76 -2.41 -0.27
N PHE A 34 -2.86 -1.69 -0.04
CA PHE A 34 -3.99 -2.17 0.74
C PHE A 34 -4.52 -3.49 0.18
N SER A 35 -4.86 -3.54 -1.11
CA SER A 35 -5.31 -4.77 -1.76
C SER A 35 -4.17 -5.78 -1.90
N ALA A 36 -2.96 -5.34 -2.26
CA ALA A 36 -1.81 -6.25 -2.42
C ALA A 36 -1.47 -7.02 -1.14
N SER A 37 -1.66 -6.40 0.03
CA SER A 37 -1.41 -6.99 1.35
C SER A 37 -2.57 -7.78 1.95
N GLU A 38 -3.73 -7.80 1.28
CA GLU A 38 -4.89 -8.54 1.76
C GLU A 38 -4.60 -10.05 1.86
N GLY A 39 -5.09 -10.66 2.95
CA GLY A 39 -4.90 -12.09 3.23
C GLY A 39 -3.50 -12.49 3.70
N LYS A 40 -2.50 -11.58 3.68
CA LYS A 40 -1.08 -11.90 3.91
C LYS A 40 -0.64 -11.62 5.34
N ARG A 41 -1.36 -12.16 6.32
CA ARG A 41 -1.10 -11.91 7.75
C ARG A 41 0.30 -12.34 8.18
N GLU A 42 0.87 -13.35 7.52
CA GLU A 42 2.21 -13.88 7.70
C GLU A 42 3.33 -12.89 7.35
N TYR A 43 3.04 -11.82 6.61
CA TYR A 43 3.99 -10.76 6.27
C TYR A 43 4.10 -9.67 7.34
N PHE A 44 3.16 -9.64 8.29
CA PHE A 44 3.12 -8.65 9.36
C PHE A 44 3.58 -9.25 10.69
N TYR A 45 4.15 -8.42 11.55
CA TYR A 45 4.26 -8.70 12.97
C TYR A 45 2.88 -8.67 13.64
N LYS A 46 2.84 -9.04 14.93
CA LYS A 46 1.58 -9.19 15.70
C LYS A 46 0.72 -7.93 15.74
N ASP A 47 1.30 -6.75 15.57
CA ASP A 47 0.57 -5.48 15.55
C ASP A 47 -0.24 -5.24 14.27
N GLY A 48 -0.02 -6.05 13.22
CA GLY A 48 -0.70 -5.90 11.94
C GLY A 48 -0.31 -4.66 11.15
N VAL A 49 0.81 -4.00 11.51
CA VAL A 49 1.31 -2.78 10.87
C VAL A 49 2.75 -2.99 10.37
N HIS A 50 3.65 -3.43 11.23
CA HIS A 50 5.06 -3.59 10.85
C HIS A 50 5.26 -4.87 10.05
N LEU A 51 5.99 -4.77 8.94
CA LEU A 51 6.35 -5.92 8.13
C LEU A 51 7.55 -6.66 8.75
N ASN A 52 7.52 -7.98 8.65
CA ASN A 52 8.72 -8.78 8.87
C ASN A 52 9.61 -8.78 7.60
N THR A 53 10.70 -9.55 7.62
CA THR A 53 11.65 -9.60 6.50
C THR A 53 11.00 -10.02 5.18
N GLU A 54 10.15 -11.04 5.17
CA GLU A 54 9.48 -11.50 3.95
C GLU A 54 8.41 -10.51 3.49
N GLY A 55 7.65 -9.93 4.42
CA GLY A 55 6.72 -8.85 4.12
C GLY A 55 7.40 -7.63 3.51
N SER A 56 8.59 -7.27 4.00
CA SER A 56 9.36 -6.13 3.49
C SER A 56 9.86 -6.37 2.07
N LYS A 57 10.26 -7.61 1.74
CA LYS A 57 10.61 -8.00 0.37
C LYS A 57 9.41 -7.93 -0.56
N TYR A 58 8.26 -8.42 -0.12
CA TYR A 58 7.02 -8.36 -0.91
C TYR A 58 6.55 -6.92 -1.12
N TYR A 59 6.63 -6.06 -0.10
CA TYR A 59 6.34 -4.64 -0.25
C TYR A 59 7.26 -4.01 -1.31
N ALA A 60 8.57 -4.30 -1.26
CA ALA A 60 9.51 -3.80 -2.26
C ALA A 60 9.19 -4.30 -3.68
N SER A 61 8.76 -5.56 -3.85
CA SER A 61 8.37 -6.06 -5.18
C SER A 61 7.16 -5.33 -5.73
N VAL A 62 6.14 -5.06 -4.90
CA VAL A 62 4.96 -4.26 -5.30
C VAL A 62 5.37 -2.86 -5.77
N MET A 63 6.35 -2.22 -5.11
CA MET A 63 6.87 -0.91 -5.54
C MET A 63 7.62 -1.00 -6.88
N MET A 64 8.47 -2.02 -7.05
CA MET A 64 9.22 -2.22 -8.29
C MET A 64 8.29 -2.48 -9.47
N ASP A 65 7.27 -3.33 -9.29
CA ASP A 65 6.28 -3.62 -10.32
C ASP A 65 5.51 -2.35 -10.72
N ALA A 66 5.14 -1.52 -9.75
CA ALA A 66 4.47 -0.26 -10.00
C ALA A 66 5.35 0.76 -10.73
N ILE A 67 6.66 0.80 -10.45
CA ILE A 67 7.61 1.70 -11.14
C ILE A 67 7.79 1.25 -12.59
N HIS A 68 8.02 -0.04 -12.83
CA HIS A 68 8.24 -0.57 -14.18
C HIS A 68 6.96 -0.58 -15.03
N SER A 69 5.77 -0.70 -14.44
CA SER A 69 4.50 -0.60 -15.18
C SER A 69 4.19 0.83 -15.65
N ASN A 70 5.04 1.81 -15.32
CA ASN A 70 4.97 3.18 -15.81
C ASN A 70 6.01 3.50 -16.90
N GLU A 71 6.81 2.52 -17.32
CA GLU A 71 7.56 2.54 -18.59
C GLU A 71 6.69 1.98 -19.72
#